data_AF-T2J478-F1
#
_entry.id   AF-T2J478-F1
#
_cell.length_a   1.000
_cell.length_b   1.000
_cell.length_c   1.000
_cell.angle_alpha   90.00
_cell.angle_beta   90.00
_cell.angle_gamma   90.00
#
_symmetry.space_group_name_H-M   'P 1'
#
loop_
_entity.id
_entity.type
_entity.pdbx_description
1 polymer ?
#
loop_
_entity_poly.entity_id
_entity_poly.type
_entity_poly.pdbx_seq_one_letter_code
_entity_poly.pdbx_strand_id
1 'polypeptide(L)' 'MASNYNRLPRPAAVLVNNGEANLILKRETYDDLIRQDCLPEKLLS' A
#
# COMPACT_ATOMS: atom_id res chain seq x y z
N MET A 1 -13.60 -0.18 3.09
CA MET A 1 -12.78 -0.16 4.33
C MET A 1 -11.59 -1.11 4.17
N ALA A 2 -10.68 -0.81 3.24
CA ALA A 2 -9.50 -1.66 3.04
C ALA A 2 -8.46 -1.38 4.13
N SER A 3 -7.85 -2.44 4.66
CA SER A 3 -6.77 -2.37 5.64
C SER A 3 -5.61 -3.26 5.21
N ASN A 4 -4.45 -3.08 5.84
CA ASN A 4 -3.29 -3.94 5.67
C ASN A 4 -3.31 -5.13 6.64
N TYR A 5 -4.49 -5.57 7.08
CA TYR A 5 -4.62 -6.77 7.91
C TYR A 5 -3.98 -7.97 7.17
N ASN A 6 -3.21 -8.78 7.88
CA ASN A 6 -2.31 -9.81 7.34
C ASN A 6 -1.11 -9.29 6.51
N ARG A 7 -0.71 -8.03 6.68
CA ARG A 7 0.39 -7.37 5.92
C ARG A 7 0.23 -7.50 4.40
N LEU A 8 -1.02 -7.40 3.93
CA LEU A 8 -1.31 -7.35 2.50
C LEU A 8 -1.30 -5.89 2.01
N PRO A 9 -0.61 -5.57 0.90
CA PRO A 9 -0.67 -4.23 0.31
C PRO A 9 -2.07 -3.92 -0.23
N ARG A 10 -2.57 -2.70 0.02
CA ARG A 10 -3.83 -2.25 -0.56
C ARG A 10 -3.73 -2.22 -2.10
N PRO A 11 -4.79 -2.66 -2.81
CA PRO A 11 -4.75 -2.78 -4.25
C PRO A 11 -4.76 -1.42 -4.95
N ALA A 12 -4.39 -1.42 -6.23
CA ALA A 12 -4.69 -0.30 -7.11
C ALA A 12 -6.19 -0.19 -7.37
N ALA A 13 -6.66 1.01 -7.73
CA ALA A 13 -8.01 1.23 -8.21
C ALA A 13 -7.99 2.12 -9.46
N VAL A 14 -8.90 1.83 -10.38
CA VAL A 14 -9.07 2.58 -11.62
C VAL A 14 -10.48 3.17 -11.68
N LEU A 15 -10.60 4.35 -12.28
CA LEU A 15 -11.86 4.92 -12.71
C LEU A 15 -12.04 4.65 -14.21
N VAL A 16 -13.18 4.09 -14.59
CA VAL A 16 -13.51 3.84 -15.99
C VAL A 16 -14.59 4.83 -16.44
N ASN A 17 -14.35 5.53 -17.54
CA ASN A 17 -15.32 6.44 -18.14
C ASN A 17 -15.08 6.56 -19.65
N ASN A 18 -16.15 6.56 -20.47
CA ASN A 18 -16.08 6.72 -21.93
C ASN A 18 -15.06 5.82 -22.65
N GLY A 19 -14.91 4.57 -22.20
CA GLY A 19 -13.97 3.61 -22.79
C GLY A 19 -12.52 3.77 -22.36
N GLU A 20 -12.21 4.75 -21.49
CA GLU A 20 -10.88 4.93 -20.91
C GLU A 20 -10.84 4.47 -19.45
N ALA A 21 -9.71 3.89 -19.05
CA ALA A 21 -9.43 3.49 -17.67
C ALA A 21 -8.24 4.29 -17.12
N ASN A 22 -8.50 5.05 -16.06
CA ASN A 22 -7.52 5.92 -15.42
C ASN A 22 -7.17 5.42 -14.02
N LEU A 23 -5.87 5.29 -13.71
CA LEU A 23 -5.42 4.91 -12.38
C LEU A 23 -5.70 6.03 -11.38
N ILE A 24 -6.54 5.78 -10.39
CA ILE A 24 -6.90 6.76 -9.35
C ILE A 24 -6.27 6.44 -8.00
N LEU A 25 -5.88 5.18 -7.76
CA LEU A 25 -5.12 4.75 -6.58
C LEU A 25 -4.04 3.78 -7.03
N LYS A 26 -2.79 4.05 -6.65
CA LYS A 26 -1.66 3.13 -6.87
C LYS A 26 -1.71 1.99 -5.85
N ARG A 27 -1.29 0.80 -6.27
CA ARG A 27 -1.09 -0.33 -5.35
C ARG A 27 0.04 0.02 -4.38
N GLU A 28 -0.12 -0.34 -3.11
CA GLU A 28 0.96 -0.23 -2.13
C GLU A 28 2.09 -1.22 -2.40
N THR A 29 3.30 -0.79 -2.10
CA THR A 29 4.51 -1.62 -2.11
C THR A 29 4.72 -2.30 -0.76
N TYR A 30 5.73 -3.16 -0.65
CA TYR A 30 6.14 -3.70 0.65
C TYR A 30 6.74 -2.63 1.57
N ASP A 31 7.42 -1.63 1.02
CA ASP A 31 7.96 -0.52 1.80
C ASP A 31 6.84 0.33 2.41
N ASP A 32 5.74 0.53 1.68
CA ASP A 32 4.56 1.25 2.20
C ASP A 32 3.95 0.56 3.42
N LEU A 33 4.03 -0.78 3.51
CA LEU A 33 3.51 -1.55 4.64
C LEU A 33 4.27 -1.28 5.93
N ILE A 34 5.57 -1.02 5.83
CA ILE A 34 6.48 -0.87 6.98
C ILE A 34 6.90 0.58 7.19
N ARG A 35 6.40 1.53 6.40
CA ARG A 35 6.80 2.95 6.45
C ARG A 35 6.53 3.63 7.80
N GLN A 36 5.79 2.99 8.70
CA GLN A 36 5.49 3.47 10.05
C GLN A 36 6.05 2.53 11.13
N ASP A 37 6.76 1.47 10.75
CA ASP A 37 7.40 0.56 11.70
C ASP A 37 8.63 1.28 12.31
N CYS A 38 8.72 1.31 13.64
CA CYS A 38 9.86 1.88 14.36
C CYS A 38 10.64 0.74 15.03
N LEU A 39 11.83 0.44 14.50
CA LEU A 39 12.71 -0.58 15.06
C LEU A 39 13.50 0.00 16.25
N PRO A 40 13.53 -0.66 17.41
CA PRO A 40 14.42 -0.29 18.51
C PRO A 40 15.90 -0.39 18.10
N GLU A 41 16.72 0.59 18.50
CA GLU A 41 18.16 0.63 18.16
C GLU A 41 18.91 -0.64 18.58
N LYS A 42 18.54 -1.23 19.71
CA LYS A 42 19.14 -2.47 20.23
C LYS A 42 18.99 -3.71 19.33
N LEU A 43 18.14 -3.64 18.29
CA LEU A 43 17.98 -4.72 17.31
C LEU A 43 18.85 -4.53 16.06
N LEU A 44 19.58 -3.41 15.95
CA LEU A 44 20.48 -3.11 14.83
C LEU A 44 21.91 -3.62 15.06
N SER A 45 22.14 -4.37 16.15
CA SER A 45 23.43 -4.97 16.51
C SER A 45 23.86 -6.07 15.57
#